data_AF-A0A7Y1UYX8-F1
#
_entry.id   AF-A0A7Y1UYX8-F1
#
_cell.length_a   1.000
_cell.length_b   1.000
_cell.length_c   1.000
_cell.angle_alpha   90.00
_cell.angle_beta   90.00
_cell.angle_gamma   90.00
#
_symmetry.space_group_name_H-M   'P 1'
#
loop_
_entity.id
_entity.type
_entity.pdbx_description
1 polymer ?
#
loop_
_entity_poly.entity_id
_entity_poly.type
_entity_poly.pdbx_seq_one_letter_code
_entity_poly.pdbx_strand_id
1 'polypeptide(L)'
;MAKLDRRKVLSYRYQVNGLQGRLPEGDLAAAAHSGLQDSAPRAGVMSLHARVESVEADSWTSRELVQVWGPRGAVYVVPKADLATFTFGLMPRDPDRVADLEKKAKQVLRVLNGRPQRHSAVLKRTPTVGEIRELLWVSTTGRFLPFWDASTTALYPADPPEGDPEEARLDLARRFLHYLGPTTTKALQWWTDSSAEDASKTMAALGPELGTVEVAGEEVLMLAADIDRAMIATPPEGLHLLPPDDVYISRLAGPLLVPDGGLYSRLYPKAPNPGALVVDGEVVATWRRRDRRITMIPFPGVKTGDLSDRV
;
A
#
# COMPACT_ATOMS: atom_id res chain seq x y z
N MET A 1 -5.31 23.00 17.78
CA MET A 1 -5.04 21.61 17.36
C MET A 1 -6.33 20.81 17.52
N ALA A 2 -6.77 20.10 16.48
CA ALA A 2 -7.97 19.26 16.55
C ALA A 2 -7.68 17.97 17.34
N LYS A 3 -8.67 17.47 18.08
CA LYS A 3 -8.58 16.21 18.83
C LYS A 3 -9.46 15.17 18.15
N LEU A 4 -8.87 14.05 17.74
CA LEU A 4 -9.58 12.95 17.10
C LEU A 4 -9.54 11.73 18.02
N ASP A 5 -10.72 11.25 18.40
CA ASP A 5 -10.81 9.95 19.08
C ASP A 5 -10.55 8.80 18.11
N ARG A 6 -10.30 7.60 18.65
CA ARG A 6 -10.07 6.38 17.85
C ARG A 6 -11.19 6.14 16.84
N ARG A 7 -12.45 6.33 17.23
CA ARG A 7 -13.61 6.05 16.38
C ARG A 7 -13.63 6.99 15.18
N LYS A 8 -13.35 8.28 15.37
CA LYS A 8 -13.25 9.27 14.29
C LYS A 8 -12.12 8.94 13.32
N VAL A 9 -10.95 8.54 13.82
CA VAL A 9 -9.83 8.10 12.98
C VAL A 9 -10.20 6.87 12.16
N LEU A 10 -10.80 5.84 12.78
CA LEU A 10 -11.20 4.63 12.04
C LEU A 10 -12.32 4.91 11.04
N SER A 11 -13.27 5.77 11.39
CA SER A 11 -14.35 6.22 10.49
C SER A 11 -13.79 6.91 9.26
N TYR A 12 -12.91 7.89 9.47
CA TYR A 12 -12.20 8.60 8.41
C TYR A 12 -11.46 7.62 7.50
N ARG A 13 -10.64 6.75 8.10
CA ARG A 13 -9.84 5.79 7.35
C ARG A 13 -10.69 4.82 6.54
N TYR A 14 -11.80 4.34 7.10
CA TYR A 14 -12.71 3.44 6.41
C TYR A 14 -13.29 4.10 5.15
N GLN A 15 -13.72 5.37 5.28
CA GLN A 15 -14.26 6.15 4.18
C GLN A 15 -13.21 6.43 3.09
N VAL A 16 -12.06 7.00 3.44
CA VAL A 16 -11.03 7.35 2.44
C VAL A 16 -10.42 6.13 1.77
N ASN A 17 -10.40 4.97 2.45
CA ASN A 17 -9.97 3.71 1.84
C ASN A 17 -11.07 3.06 0.98
N GLY A 18 -12.20 3.73 0.72
CA GLY A 18 -13.23 3.25 -0.20
C GLY A 18 -13.97 2.00 0.31
N LEU A 19 -14.10 1.86 1.63
CA LEU A 19 -14.83 0.74 2.24
C LEU A 19 -16.28 1.09 2.56
N GLN A 20 -16.66 2.38 2.45
CA GLN A 20 -18.04 2.84 2.60
C GLN A 20 -18.80 2.66 1.28
N GLY A 21 -19.16 1.42 0.99
CA GLY A 21 -19.73 1.02 -0.29
C GLY A 21 -18.68 0.72 -1.36
N ARG A 22 -19.07 -0.04 -2.38
CA ARG A 22 -18.21 -0.37 -3.52
C ARG A 22 -18.47 0.61 -4.66
N LEU A 23 -17.40 0.94 -5.37
CA LEU A 23 -17.44 1.66 -6.63
C LEU A 23 -18.08 0.78 -7.73
N PRO A 24 -18.70 1.40 -8.75
CA PRO A 24 -19.23 0.69 -9.91
C PRO A 24 -18.20 -0.19 -10.61
N GLU A 25 -18.68 -1.21 -11.33
CA GLU A 25 -17.85 -2.05 -12.18
C GLU A 25 -16.98 -1.21 -13.13
N GLY A 26 -15.69 -1.53 -13.18
CA GLY A 26 -14.72 -0.86 -14.06
C GLY A 26 -13.89 0.24 -13.38
N ASP A 27 -14.27 0.75 -12.21
CA ASP A 27 -13.54 1.83 -11.50
C ASP A 27 -12.27 1.34 -10.76
N LEU A 28 -11.49 0.48 -11.41
CA LEU A 28 -10.32 -0.18 -10.85
C LEU A 28 -9.20 0.82 -10.52
N ALA A 29 -8.97 1.81 -11.39
CA ALA A 29 -7.96 2.83 -11.15
C ALA A 29 -8.27 3.67 -9.90
N ALA A 30 -9.54 4.06 -9.70
CA ALA A 30 -9.95 4.80 -8.51
C ALA A 30 -9.73 3.99 -7.22
N ALA A 31 -10.09 2.71 -7.22
CA ALA A 31 -9.86 1.83 -6.08
C ALA A 31 -8.38 1.54 -5.80
N ALA A 32 -7.52 1.58 -6.82
CA ALA A 32 -6.10 1.34 -6.69
C ALA A 32 -5.28 2.59 -6.37
N HIS A 33 -5.89 3.78 -6.24
CA HIS A 33 -5.19 5.06 -6.07
C HIS A 33 -4.28 5.10 -4.83
N SER A 34 -4.59 4.36 -3.76
CA SER A 34 -3.71 4.22 -2.59
C SER A 34 -2.47 3.38 -2.84
N GLY A 35 -2.44 2.66 -3.96
CA GLY A 35 -1.59 1.51 -4.20
C GLY A 35 -2.04 0.31 -3.38
N LEU A 36 -2.21 -0.84 -4.03
CA LEU A 36 -2.65 -2.07 -3.40
C LEU A 36 -1.49 -3.06 -3.36
N GLN A 37 -0.97 -3.33 -2.16
CA GLN A 37 0.08 -4.33 -2.00
C GLN A 37 -0.47 -5.71 -2.41
N ASP A 38 0.20 -6.34 -3.36
CA ASP A 38 -0.19 -7.64 -3.90
C ASP A 38 0.74 -8.74 -3.36
N SER A 39 0.20 -9.56 -2.47
CA SER A 39 0.88 -10.68 -1.84
C SER A 39 0.15 -12.00 -2.13
N ALA A 40 0.83 -13.12 -1.95
CA ALA A 40 0.30 -14.43 -2.37
C ALA A 40 -0.99 -14.79 -1.59
N PRO A 41 -2.05 -15.27 -2.27
CA PRO A 41 -2.09 -15.61 -3.69
C PRO A 41 -2.43 -14.45 -4.64
N ARG A 42 -3.17 -13.41 -4.21
CA ARG A 42 -3.47 -12.18 -4.96
C ARG A 42 -4.18 -11.17 -4.05
N ALA A 43 -3.49 -10.69 -3.01
CA ALA A 43 -4.07 -9.73 -2.08
C ALA A 43 -4.56 -8.47 -2.80
N GLY A 44 -3.87 -8.00 -3.84
CA GLY A 44 -4.28 -6.80 -4.60
C GLY A 44 -5.64 -6.97 -5.27
N VAL A 45 -5.93 -8.15 -5.85
CA VAL A 45 -7.24 -8.46 -6.45
C VAL A 45 -8.33 -8.52 -5.38
N MET A 46 -8.04 -9.10 -4.23
CA MET A 46 -8.98 -9.14 -3.11
C MET A 46 -9.25 -7.73 -2.56
N SER A 47 -8.24 -6.86 -2.53
CA SER A 47 -8.39 -5.45 -2.15
C SER A 47 -9.21 -4.67 -3.17
N LEU A 48 -9.08 -4.94 -4.47
CA LEU A 48 -9.96 -4.40 -5.51
C LEU A 48 -11.40 -4.87 -5.28
N HIS A 49 -11.60 -6.17 -5.04
CA HIS A 49 -12.94 -6.73 -4.81
C HIS A 49 -13.64 -6.08 -3.61
N ALA A 50 -12.91 -5.75 -2.55
CA ALA A 50 -13.45 -5.04 -1.39
C ALA A 50 -13.97 -3.62 -1.73
N ARG A 51 -13.53 -3.04 -2.86
CA ARG A 51 -13.78 -1.63 -3.22
C ARG A 51 -14.54 -1.43 -4.52
N VAL A 52 -14.61 -2.41 -5.42
CA VAL A 52 -15.20 -2.28 -6.76
C VAL A 52 -16.09 -3.47 -7.04
N GLU A 53 -17.28 -3.26 -7.61
CA GLU A 53 -18.20 -4.30 -8.08
C GLU A 53 -17.61 -5.16 -9.21
N SER A 54 -18.08 -6.41 -9.34
CA SER A 54 -17.72 -7.34 -10.42
C SER A 54 -16.22 -7.56 -10.67
N VAL A 55 -15.38 -7.51 -9.63
CA VAL A 55 -13.94 -7.81 -9.76
C VAL A 55 -13.70 -9.31 -9.95
N GLU A 56 -13.01 -9.64 -11.03
CA GLU A 56 -12.63 -10.99 -11.41
C GLU A 56 -11.17 -11.30 -11.04
N ALA A 57 -10.80 -12.58 -11.11
CA ALA A 57 -9.47 -13.05 -10.74
C ALA A 57 -8.33 -12.44 -11.58
N ASP A 58 -8.62 -11.97 -12.79
CA ASP A 58 -7.69 -11.37 -13.74
C ASP A 58 -7.82 -9.83 -13.84
N SER A 59 -8.69 -9.18 -13.07
CA SER A 59 -8.89 -7.72 -13.12
C SER A 59 -7.62 -6.91 -12.87
N TRP A 60 -6.63 -7.46 -12.14
CA TRP A 60 -5.31 -6.86 -11.96
C TRP A 60 -4.51 -6.68 -13.26
N THR A 61 -4.90 -7.39 -14.33
CA THR A 61 -4.31 -7.26 -15.68
C THR A 61 -4.98 -6.19 -16.54
N SER A 62 -5.96 -5.46 -15.99
CA SER A 62 -6.58 -4.31 -16.66
C SER A 62 -5.52 -3.36 -17.22
N ARG A 63 -5.78 -2.79 -18.39
CA ARG A 63 -4.87 -1.86 -19.07
C ARG A 63 -4.69 -0.54 -18.30
N GLU A 64 -5.60 -0.25 -17.38
CA GLU A 64 -5.55 0.91 -16.49
C GLU A 64 -4.65 0.71 -15.28
N LEU A 65 -4.23 -0.53 -15.02
CA LEU A 65 -3.40 -0.89 -13.88
C LEU A 65 -2.01 -1.31 -14.33
N VAL A 66 -1.06 -1.23 -13.40
CA VAL A 66 0.31 -1.67 -13.60
C VAL A 66 0.87 -2.23 -12.29
N GLN A 67 1.78 -3.20 -12.39
CA GLN A 67 2.54 -3.67 -11.24
C GLN A 67 3.86 -2.90 -11.12
N VAL A 68 4.17 -2.49 -9.90
CA VAL A 68 5.44 -1.84 -9.53
C VAL A 68 6.02 -2.54 -8.31
N TRP A 69 7.34 -2.42 -8.12
CA TRP A 69 7.93 -2.65 -6.81
C TRP A 69 7.85 -1.34 -6.05
N GLY A 70 6.83 -1.25 -5.20
CA GLY A 70 6.47 -0.04 -4.49
C GLY A 70 7.18 0.07 -3.14
N PRO A 71 6.53 0.70 -2.14
CA PRO A 71 7.07 0.88 -0.79
C PRO A 71 7.65 -0.42 -0.20
N ARG A 72 8.85 -0.33 0.37
CA ARG A 72 9.68 -1.46 0.86
C ARG A 72 9.94 -2.57 -0.16
N GLY A 73 9.77 -2.31 -1.45
CA GLY A 73 10.00 -3.26 -2.54
C GLY A 73 8.97 -4.38 -2.64
N ALA A 74 7.82 -4.25 -1.97
CA ALA A 74 6.69 -5.14 -2.18
C ALA A 74 6.09 -4.91 -3.57
N VAL A 75 5.40 -5.93 -4.11
CA VAL A 75 4.64 -5.77 -5.35
C VAL A 75 3.39 -4.97 -5.04
N TYR A 76 3.14 -3.91 -5.80
CA TYR A 76 1.93 -3.10 -5.72
C TYR A 76 1.22 -3.13 -7.07
N VAL A 77 -0.11 -3.19 -7.04
CA VAL A 77 -0.98 -2.87 -8.18
C VAL A 77 -1.43 -1.42 -8.01
N VAL A 78 -1.12 -0.59 -9.01
CA VAL A 78 -1.39 0.86 -9.00
C VAL A 78 -2.00 1.28 -10.33
N PRO A 79 -2.70 2.43 -10.40
CA PRO A 79 -3.11 2.99 -11.68
C PRO A 79 -1.90 3.29 -12.55
N LYS A 80 -2.00 3.00 -13.85
CA LYS A 80 -0.93 3.26 -14.81
C LYS A 80 -0.57 4.75 -14.89
N ALA A 81 -1.55 5.63 -14.68
CA ALA A 81 -1.33 7.08 -14.61
C ALA A 81 -0.45 7.48 -13.41
N ASP A 82 -0.42 6.66 -12.35
CA ASP A 82 0.32 6.94 -11.11
C ASP A 82 1.70 6.27 -11.09
N LEU A 83 2.20 5.84 -12.26
CA LEU A 83 3.49 5.18 -12.36
C LEU A 83 4.61 6.03 -11.75
N ALA A 84 4.65 7.33 -12.06
CA ALA A 84 5.62 8.27 -11.49
C ALA A 84 5.58 8.27 -9.95
N THR A 85 4.39 8.38 -9.37
CA THR A 85 4.17 8.43 -7.92
C THR A 85 4.76 7.21 -7.21
N PHE A 86 4.55 6.01 -7.76
CA PHE A 86 5.02 4.77 -7.13
C PHE A 86 6.39 4.27 -7.62
N THR A 87 7.03 4.94 -8.58
CA THR A 87 8.44 4.70 -8.93
C THR A 87 9.34 5.87 -8.54
N PHE A 88 9.21 7.01 -9.21
CA PHE A 88 10.03 8.20 -8.93
C PHE A 88 9.80 8.72 -7.52
N GLY A 89 8.59 8.61 -6.97
CA GLY A 89 8.31 9.01 -5.59
C GLY A 89 9.13 8.25 -4.53
N LEU A 90 9.67 7.08 -4.87
CA LEU A 90 10.57 6.29 -4.03
C LEU A 90 12.06 6.51 -4.34
N MET A 91 12.40 7.20 -5.42
CA MET A 91 13.80 7.44 -5.81
C MET A 91 14.53 8.23 -4.71
N PRO A 92 15.80 7.96 -4.37
CA PRO A 92 16.54 8.77 -3.40
C PRO A 92 16.82 10.20 -3.91
N ARG A 93 17.06 11.17 -3.01
CA ARG A 93 17.44 12.54 -3.40
C ARG A 93 18.92 12.71 -3.71
N ASP A 94 19.77 11.78 -3.27
CA ASP A 94 21.21 11.83 -3.52
C ASP A 94 21.48 11.71 -5.04
N PRO A 95 22.02 12.76 -5.70
CA PRO A 95 22.22 12.77 -7.14
C PRO A 95 23.21 11.70 -7.62
N ASP A 96 24.23 11.36 -6.81
CA ASP A 96 25.19 10.32 -7.16
C ASP A 96 24.52 8.95 -7.14
N ARG A 97 23.65 8.74 -6.14
CA ARG A 97 22.83 7.52 -6.06
C ARG A 97 21.85 7.43 -7.22
N VAL A 98 21.19 8.51 -7.60
CA VAL A 98 20.29 8.55 -8.77
C VAL A 98 21.05 8.20 -10.05
N ALA A 99 22.23 8.79 -10.28
CA ALA A 99 23.04 8.51 -11.46
C ALA A 99 23.49 7.04 -11.52
N ASP A 100 23.84 6.45 -10.38
CA ASP A 100 24.18 5.02 -10.28
C ASP A 100 22.98 4.11 -10.60
N LEU A 101 21.78 4.42 -10.09
CA LEU A 101 20.56 3.68 -10.40
C LEU A 101 20.22 3.74 -11.90
N GLU A 102 20.32 4.92 -12.53
CA GLU A 102 20.12 5.10 -13.97
C GLU A 102 21.12 4.30 -14.80
N LYS A 103 22.40 4.29 -14.40
CA LYS A 103 23.44 3.50 -15.05
C LYS A 103 23.15 2.00 -14.95
N LYS A 104 22.71 1.52 -13.79
CA LYS A 104 22.31 0.12 -13.56
C LYS A 104 21.06 -0.24 -14.33
N ALA A 105 20.07 0.66 -14.43
CA ALA A 105 18.87 0.43 -15.22
C ALA A 105 19.20 0.22 -16.71
N LYS A 106 20.13 0.99 -17.27
CA LYS A 106 20.65 0.77 -18.64
C LYS A 106 21.31 -0.60 -18.81
N GLN A 107 21.98 -1.12 -17.78
CA GLN A 107 22.56 -2.46 -17.80
C GLN A 107 21.47 -3.54 -17.77
N VAL A 108 20.46 -3.38 -16.91
CA VAL A 108 19.28 -4.27 -16.86
C VAL A 108 18.58 -4.31 -18.22
N LEU A 109 18.32 -3.14 -18.83
CA LEU A 109 17.70 -3.05 -20.15
C LEU A 109 18.47 -3.81 -21.24
N ARG A 110 19.82 -3.77 -21.23
CA ARG A 110 20.64 -4.57 -22.15
C ARG A 110 20.47 -6.08 -21.94
N VAL A 111 20.27 -6.51 -20.70
CA VAL A 111 20.03 -7.93 -20.38
C VAL A 111 18.63 -8.37 -20.79
N LEU A 112 17.62 -7.51 -20.60
CA LEU A 112 16.24 -7.73 -21.06
C LEU A 112 16.16 -7.81 -22.59
N ASN A 113 16.90 -6.93 -23.29
CA ASN A 113 16.98 -6.91 -24.75
C ASN A 113 15.59 -6.92 -25.44
N GLY A 114 14.69 -6.06 -24.96
CA GLY A 114 13.33 -5.94 -25.49
C GLY A 114 12.38 -7.10 -25.14
N ARG A 115 12.80 -8.06 -24.30
CA ARG A 115 11.99 -9.23 -23.93
C ARG A 115 11.89 -9.42 -22.43
N PRO A 116 10.80 -10.03 -21.93
CA PRO A 116 10.66 -10.33 -20.52
C PRO A 116 11.68 -11.38 -20.06
N GLN A 117 12.27 -11.18 -18.89
CA GLN A 117 13.20 -12.13 -18.28
C GLN A 117 12.86 -12.31 -16.80
N ARG A 118 13.07 -13.51 -16.24
CA ARG A 118 12.98 -13.70 -14.79
C ARG A 118 13.99 -12.81 -14.07
N HIS A 119 13.59 -12.17 -12.96
CA HIS A 119 14.48 -11.30 -12.21
C HIS A 119 15.78 -12.01 -11.77
N SER A 120 15.71 -13.31 -11.45
CA SER A 120 16.89 -14.12 -11.10
C SER A 120 17.89 -14.25 -12.25
N ALA A 121 17.41 -14.36 -13.50
CA ALA A 121 18.26 -14.36 -14.68
C ALA A 121 18.87 -12.98 -14.94
N VAL A 122 18.12 -11.90 -14.67
CA VAL A 122 18.60 -10.52 -14.76
C VAL A 122 19.74 -10.27 -13.76
N LEU A 123 19.55 -10.66 -12.49
CA LEU A 123 20.58 -10.56 -11.45
C LEU A 123 21.86 -11.31 -11.83
N LYS A 124 21.73 -12.57 -12.26
CA LYS A 124 22.88 -13.39 -12.68
C LYS A 124 23.68 -12.76 -13.84
N ARG A 125 23.01 -12.03 -14.72
CA ARG A 125 23.60 -11.41 -15.93
C ARG A 125 23.97 -9.93 -15.73
N THR A 126 23.68 -9.36 -14.55
CA THR A 126 23.97 -7.97 -14.21
C THR A 126 24.73 -7.91 -12.88
N PRO A 127 26.02 -8.32 -12.83
CA PRO A 127 26.76 -8.44 -11.56
C PRO A 127 26.85 -7.15 -10.76
N THR A 128 26.77 -5.99 -11.43
CA THR A 128 26.74 -4.65 -10.84
C THR A 128 25.50 -4.35 -10.00
N VAL A 129 24.38 -5.04 -10.25
CA VAL A 129 23.17 -4.93 -9.45
C VAL A 129 23.23 -5.85 -8.22
N GLY A 130 24.15 -6.82 -8.16
CA GLY A 130 24.53 -7.54 -6.93
C GLY A 130 23.46 -8.45 -6.30
N GLU A 131 22.34 -7.88 -5.85
CA GLU A 131 21.28 -8.54 -5.12
C GLU A 131 19.89 -7.98 -5.46
N ILE A 132 18.84 -8.69 -5.04
CA ILE A 132 17.46 -8.27 -5.29
C ILE A 132 17.16 -6.88 -4.70
N ARG A 133 17.71 -6.56 -3.52
CA ARG A 133 17.46 -5.27 -2.86
C ARG A 133 17.88 -4.10 -3.74
N GLU A 134 19.03 -4.20 -4.37
CA GLU A 134 19.50 -3.17 -5.30
C GLU A 134 18.63 -3.10 -6.55
N LEU A 135 18.18 -4.25 -7.09
CA LEU A 135 17.30 -4.29 -8.25
C LEU A 135 15.95 -3.61 -7.97
N LEU A 136 15.42 -3.70 -6.75
CA LEU A 136 14.24 -2.96 -6.28
C LEU A 136 14.47 -1.44 -6.31
N TRP A 137 15.66 -0.98 -5.92
CA TRP A 137 15.99 0.44 -6.06
C TRP A 137 16.14 0.86 -7.52
N VAL A 138 16.75 0.02 -8.36
CA VAL A 138 16.90 0.32 -9.80
C VAL A 138 15.54 0.43 -10.48
N SER A 139 14.51 -0.32 -10.06
CA SER A 139 13.16 -0.18 -10.64
C SER A 139 12.49 1.15 -10.36
N THR A 140 12.95 1.93 -9.37
CA THR A 140 12.43 3.29 -9.13
C THR A 140 12.66 4.21 -10.33
N THR A 141 13.60 3.88 -11.23
CA THR A 141 13.81 4.59 -12.50
C THR A 141 12.66 4.41 -13.50
N GLY A 142 11.72 3.49 -13.26
CA GLY A 142 10.58 3.21 -14.14
C GLY A 142 10.96 2.58 -15.50
N ARG A 143 12.24 2.33 -15.76
CA ARG A 143 12.73 1.79 -17.05
C ARG A 143 12.41 0.31 -17.28
N PHE A 144 11.98 -0.37 -16.25
CA PHE A 144 11.43 -1.70 -16.34
C PHE A 144 10.45 -1.91 -15.19
N LEU A 145 9.50 -2.81 -15.39
CA LEU A 145 8.45 -3.08 -14.43
C LEU A 145 8.39 -4.56 -14.09
N PRO A 146 8.06 -4.91 -12.83
CA PRO A 146 7.80 -6.29 -12.47
C PRO A 146 6.46 -6.73 -13.05
N PHE A 147 6.41 -8.00 -13.41
CA PHE A 147 5.18 -8.76 -13.56
C PHE A 147 5.31 -9.98 -12.66
N TRP A 148 4.49 -10.02 -11.63
CA TRP A 148 4.45 -11.10 -10.66
C TRP A 148 3.15 -11.87 -10.82
N ASP A 149 3.26 -13.19 -11.03
CA ASP A 149 2.14 -14.09 -11.36
C ASP A 149 1.56 -14.84 -10.16
N ALA A 150 1.83 -14.38 -8.94
CA ALA A 150 1.64 -15.07 -7.66
C ALA A 150 2.71 -16.11 -7.27
N SER A 151 3.64 -16.45 -8.17
CA SER A 151 4.69 -17.45 -7.93
C SER A 151 6.08 -16.96 -8.33
N THR A 152 6.18 -16.34 -9.50
CA THR A 152 7.43 -15.88 -10.09
C THR A 152 7.34 -14.44 -10.54
N THR A 153 8.48 -13.74 -10.54
CA THR A 153 8.58 -12.36 -11.02
C THR A 153 9.46 -12.29 -12.26
N ALA A 154 8.87 -11.82 -13.36
CA ALA A 154 9.57 -11.42 -14.56
C ALA A 154 9.67 -9.88 -14.63
N LEU A 155 10.65 -9.38 -15.37
CA LEU A 155 10.87 -7.96 -15.61
C LEU A 155 10.69 -7.65 -17.08
N TYR A 156 9.99 -6.55 -17.36
CA TYR A 156 9.63 -6.10 -18.69
C TYR A 156 10.25 -4.73 -18.92
N PRO A 157 10.90 -4.47 -20.07
CA PRO A 157 11.28 -3.11 -20.45
C PRO A 157 10.04 -2.20 -20.42
N ALA A 158 10.22 -0.98 -19.92
CA ALA A 158 9.17 0.03 -19.89
C ALA A 158 9.77 1.39 -20.20
N ASP A 159 8.95 2.27 -20.76
CA ASP A 159 9.31 3.67 -20.87
C ASP A 159 9.23 4.28 -19.46
N PRO A 160 10.27 5.01 -19.01
CA PRO A 160 10.22 5.68 -17.73
C PRO A 160 9.07 6.69 -17.73
N PRO A 161 8.42 6.91 -16.57
CA PRO A 161 7.35 7.89 -16.49
C PRO A 161 7.88 9.31 -16.76
N GLU A 162 6.98 10.19 -17.20
CA GLU A 162 7.23 11.62 -17.28
C GLU A 162 7.05 12.27 -15.90
N GLY A 163 7.64 13.45 -15.70
CA GLY A 163 7.47 14.27 -14.48
C GLY A 163 8.72 14.38 -13.61
N ASP A 164 8.64 15.26 -12.61
CA ASP A 164 9.70 15.52 -11.64
C ASP A 164 9.66 14.51 -10.48
N PRO A 165 10.77 13.81 -10.17
CA PRO A 165 10.83 12.94 -9.01
C PRO A 165 10.48 13.58 -7.67
N GLU A 166 10.72 14.88 -7.47
CA GLU A 166 10.31 15.54 -6.23
C GLU A 166 8.79 15.75 -6.18
N GLU A 167 8.14 16.16 -7.27
CA GLU A 167 6.67 16.22 -7.36
C GLU A 167 6.03 14.86 -7.10
N ALA A 168 6.53 13.79 -7.74
CA ALA A 168 6.05 12.42 -7.53
C ALA A 168 6.19 11.96 -6.08
N ARG A 169 7.26 12.39 -5.39
CA ARG A 169 7.47 12.08 -3.97
C ARG A 169 6.48 12.80 -3.08
N LEU A 170 6.20 14.07 -3.34
CA LEU A 170 5.20 14.82 -2.58
C LEU A 170 3.80 14.25 -2.80
N ASP A 171 3.46 13.83 -4.03
CA ASP A 171 2.22 13.11 -4.30
C ASP A 171 2.13 11.79 -3.50
N LEU A 172 3.19 10.99 -3.51
CA LEU A 172 3.23 9.74 -2.74
C LEU A 172 3.06 9.98 -1.23
N ALA A 173 3.67 11.05 -0.70
CA ALA A 173 3.53 11.45 0.70
C ALA A 173 2.11 11.93 1.04
N ARG A 174 1.46 12.70 0.15
CA ARG A 174 0.05 13.09 0.31
C ARG A 174 -0.85 11.86 0.35
N ARG A 175 -0.66 10.88 -0.54
CA ARG A 175 -1.43 9.63 -0.53
C ARG A 175 -1.18 8.84 0.74
N PHE A 176 0.06 8.73 1.20
CA PHE A 176 0.38 8.11 2.48
C PHE A 176 -0.41 8.75 3.63
N LEU A 177 -0.41 10.08 3.72
CA LEU A 177 -1.13 10.81 4.76
C LEU A 177 -2.64 10.65 4.62
N HIS A 178 -3.17 10.66 3.39
CA HIS A 178 -4.59 10.52 3.13
C HIS A 178 -5.10 9.14 3.57
N TYR A 179 -4.46 8.05 3.13
CA TYR A 179 -4.96 6.69 3.35
C TYR A 179 -4.53 6.05 4.67
N LEU A 180 -3.36 6.43 5.20
CA LEU A 180 -2.78 5.83 6.42
C LEU A 180 -2.73 6.82 7.59
N GLY A 181 -3.05 8.10 7.38
CA GLY A 181 -3.09 9.11 8.42
C GLY A 181 -4.29 8.99 9.39
N PRO A 182 -4.25 9.69 10.53
CA PRO A 182 -3.11 10.45 11.07
C PRO A 182 -1.89 9.57 11.40
N THR A 183 -0.68 10.10 11.21
CA THR A 183 0.57 9.30 11.18
C THR A 183 1.80 10.15 11.56
N THR A 184 3.00 9.60 11.44
CA THR A 184 4.26 10.28 11.78
C THR A 184 5.26 10.25 10.63
N THR A 185 6.23 11.17 10.64
CA THR A 185 7.39 11.14 9.73
C THR A 185 8.15 9.81 9.79
N LYS A 186 8.25 9.21 10.99
CA LYS A 186 8.90 7.90 11.18
C LYS A 186 8.11 6.76 10.51
N ALA A 187 6.78 6.84 10.50
CA ALA A 187 5.94 5.90 9.78
C ALA A 187 6.10 6.04 8.27
N LEU A 188 6.18 7.28 7.74
CA LEU A 188 6.50 7.52 6.32
C LEU A 188 7.85 6.91 5.96
N GLN A 189 8.90 7.22 6.73
CA GLN A 189 10.24 6.66 6.56
C GLN A 189 10.21 5.13 6.49
N TRP A 190 9.52 4.51 7.43
CA TRP A 190 9.41 3.05 7.47
C TRP A 190 8.67 2.49 6.25
N TRP A 191 7.57 3.14 5.84
CA TRP A 191 6.76 2.70 4.71
C TRP A 191 7.53 2.80 3.39
N THR A 192 8.21 3.91 3.12
CA THR A 192 8.98 4.10 1.88
C THR A 192 10.34 3.38 1.88
N ASP A 193 10.81 2.87 3.03
CA ASP A 193 12.20 2.43 3.25
C ASP A 193 13.24 3.52 2.95
N SER A 194 12.85 4.80 3.06
CA SER A 194 13.75 5.93 2.78
C SER A 194 14.69 6.24 3.95
N SER A 195 15.68 7.10 3.70
CA SER A 195 16.49 7.68 4.77
C SER A 195 15.62 8.56 5.71
N ALA A 196 16.08 8.73 6.96
CA ALA A 196 15.41 9.63 7.91
C ALA A 196 15.43 11.09 7.44
N GLU A 197 16.53 11.49 6.79
CA GLU A 197 16.67 12.80 6.16
C GLU A 197 15.65 12.99 5.03
N ASP A 198 15.51 12.01 4.14
CA ASP A 198 14.56 12.10 3.04
C ASP A 198 13.11 12.16 3.52
N ALA A 199 12.74 11.34 4.50
CA ALA A 199 11.41 11.39 5.07
C ALA A 199 11.12 12.75 5.72
N SER A 200 12.09 13.29 6.46
CA SER A 200 11.96 14.60 7.11
C SER A 200 11.84 15.74 6.10
N LYS A 201 12.67 15.76 5.07
CA LYS A 201 12.60 16.75 3.98
C LYS A 201 11.26 16.68 3.23
N THR A 202 10.76 15.47 2.98
CA THR A 202 9.46 15.27 2.31
C THR A 202 8.31 15.84 3.13
N MET A 203 8.25 15.52 4.42
CA MET A 203 7.21 16.06 5.30
C MET A 203 7.33 17.58 5.41
N ALA A 204 8.54 18.13 5.58
CA ALA A 204 8.74 19.57 5.65
C ALA A 204 8.30 20.31 4.37
N ALA A 205 8.54 19.71 3.20
CA ALA A 205 8.18 20.29 1.90
C ALA A 205 6.66 20.39 1.65
N LEU A 206 5.84 19.57 2.32
CA LEU A 206 4.38 19.71 2.28
C LEU A 206 3.88 20.98 2.99
N GLY A 207 4.69 21.57 3.88
CA GLY A 207 4.43 22.87 4.50
C GLY A 207 2.99 23.03 5.04
N PRO A 208 2.19 23.98 4.52
CA PRO A 208 0.84 24.25 5.02
C PRO A 208 -0.18 23.15 4.71
N GLU A 209 0.15 22.18 3.85
CA GLU A 209 -0.70 21.01 3.61
C GLU A 209 -0.69 20.04 4.79
N LEU A 210 0.28 20.14 5.70
CA LEU A 210 0.31 19.37 6.93
C LEU A 210 -0.38 20.10 8.08
N GLY A 211 -1.28 19.39 8.75
CA GLY A 211 -1.82 19.78 10.04
C GLY A 211 -1.42 18.81 11.14
N THR A 212 -1.41 19.30 12.37
CA THR A 212 -1.22 18.50 13.58
C THR A 212 -2.57 18.21 14.23
N VAL A 213 -2.78 16.96 14.64
CA VAL A 213 -3.95 16.51 15.40
C VAL A 213 -3.50 15.70 16.60
N GLU A 214 -4.30 15.69 17.66
CA GLU A 214 -4.08 14.85 18.83
C GLU A 214 -4.89 13.56 18.69
N VAL A 215 -4.24 12.40 18.75
CA VAL A 215 -4.87 11.08 18.73
C VAL A 215 -4.37 10.28 19.93
N ALA A 216 -5.28 9.87 20.82
CA ALA A 216 -4.93 9.12 22.03
C ALA A 216 -3.84 9.79 22.90
N GLY A 217 -3.81 11.12 22.95
CA GLY A 217 -2.85 11.90 23.73
C GLY A 217 -1.52 12.18 23.04
N GLU A 218 -1.32 11.67 21.82
CA GLU A 218 -0.11 11.88 21.03
C GLU A 218 -0.36 12.88 19.89
N GLU A 219 0.59 13.79 19.66
CA GLU A 219 0.55 14.69 18.50
C GLU A 219 1.06 13.96 17.25
N VAL A 220 0.21 13.90 16.23
CA VAL A 220 0.49 13.23 14.97
C VAL A 220 0.09 14.12 13.78
N LEU A 221 0.62 13.79 12.62
CA LEU A 221 0.48 14.57 11.40
C LEU A 221 -0.64 14.00 10.51
N MET A 222 -1.36 14.90 9.84
CA MET A 222 -2.42 14.58 8.89
C MET A 222 -2.41 15.64 7.78
N LEU A 223 -3.00 15.36 6.62
CA LEU A 223 -3.30 16.43 5.67
C LEU A 223 -4.29 17.42 6.30
N ALA A 224 -3.99 18.71 6.24
CA ALA A 224 -4.83 19.77 6.77
C ALA A 224 -6.25 19.72 6.16
N ALA A 225 -6.34 19.43 4.86
CA ALA A 225 -7.59 19.28 4.12
C ALA A 225 -8.45 18.09 4.61
N ASP A 226 -7.85 17.10 5.26
CA ASP A 226 -8.56 15.92 5.75
C ASP A 226 -9.00 16.04 7.22
N ILE A 227 -8.54 17.05 7.97
CA ILE A 227 -8.89 17.22 9.38
C ILE A 227 -10.40 17.37 9.56
N ASP A 228 -11.03 18.26 8.79
CA ASP A 228 -12.47 18.48 8.86
C ASP A 228 -13.24 17.22 8.44
N ARG A 229 -12.76 16.52 7.40
CA ARG A 229 -13.32 15.23 6.96
C ARG A 229 -13.28 14.21 8.09
N ALA A 230 -12.17 14.11 8.83
CA ALA A 230 -12.07 13.20 9.97
C ALA A 230 -12.97 13.60 11.14
N MET A 231 -13.11 14.90 11.41
CA MET A 231 -13.98 15.42 12.45
C MET A 231 -15.45 15.13 12.18
N ILE A 232 -15.89 15.13 10.92
CA ILE A 232 -17.29 14.87 10.54
C ILE A 232 -17.55 13.43 10.07
N ALA A 233 -16.52 12.58 10.01
CA ALA A 233 -16.66 11.20 9.57
C ALA A 233 -17.76 10.47 10.35
N THR A 234 -18.62 9.77 9.61
CA THR A 234 -19.74 9.00 10.14
C THR A 234 -19.27 7.60 10.49
N PRO A 235 -19.90 6.93 11.48
CA PRO A 235 -19.58 5.55 11.82
C PRO A 235 -19.60 4.66 10.58
N PRO A 236 -18.61 3.77 10.41
CA PRO A 236 -18.60 2.82 9.31
C PRO A 236 -19.77 1.85 9.39
N GLU A 237 -20.25 1.43 8.23
CA GLU A 237 -21.29 0.40 8.12
C GLU A 237 -20.85 -0.61 7.07
N GLY A 238 -20.90 -1.89 7.43
CA GLY A 238 -20.68 -2.98 6.48
C GLY A 238 -19.73 -4.07 6.99
N LEU A 239 -19.58 -5.10 6.17
CA LEU A 239 -18.74 -6.26 6.44
C LEU A 239 -17.75 -6.45 5.30
N HIS A 240 -16.46 -6.52 5.62
CA HIS A 240 -15.39 -6.72 4.64
C HIS A 240 -14.46 -7.85 5.07
N LEU A 241 -14.18 -8.74 4.14
CA LEU A 241 -13.12 -9.72 4.27
C LEU A 241 -11.86 -9.18 3.59
N LEU A 242 -11.03 -8.46 4.36
CA LEU A 242 -9.84 -7.80 3.82
C LEU A 242 -8.64 -8.77 3.75
N PRO A 243 -7.87 -8.76 2.65
CA PRO A 243 -6.69 -9.60 2.49
C PRO A 243 -5.54 -9.15 3.41
N PRO A 244 -4.54 -10.03 3.63
CA PRO A 244 -3.29 -9.61 4.24
C PRO A 244 -2.71 -8.40 3.50
N ASP A 245 -2.13 -7.47 4.26
CA ASP A 245 -1.47 -6.27 3.75
C ASP A 245 -2.38 -5.26 3.02
N ASP A 246 -3.71 -5.40 3.07
CA ASP A 246 -4.63 -4.34 2.63
C ASP A 246 -4.33 -3.03 3.39
N VAL A 247 -4.35 -1.91 2.66
CA VAL A 247 -4.01 -0.58 3.18
C VAL A 247 -4.80 -0.21 4.45
N TYR A 248 -6.08 -0.63 4.55
CA TYR A 248 -6.88 -0.34 5.74
C TYR A 248 -6.35 -1.06 6.98
N ILE A 249 -5.90 -2.32 6.84
CA ILE A 249 -5.33 -3.14 7.92
C ILE A 249 -3.80 -3.13 7.94
N SER A 250 -3.18 -2.11 7.35
CA SER A 250 -1.74 -1.90 7.40
C SER A 250 -1.24 -1.91 8.84
N ARG A 251 -0.06 -2.50 9.07
CA ARG A 251 0.56 -2.55 10.41
C ARG A 251 0.76 -1.16 11.04
N LEU A 252 0.88 -0.12 10.23
CA LEU A 252 0.95 1.28 10.69
C LEU A 252 -0.32 1.73 11.42
N ALA A 253 -1.45 1.11 11.10
CA ALA A 253 -2.74 1.30 11.77
C ALA A 253 -2.93 0.42 13.02
N GLY A 254 -2.05 -0.56 13.21
CA GLY A 254 -2.31 -1.70 14.09
C GLY A 254 -2.71 -1.33 15.51
N PRO A 255 -2.02 -0.41 16.20
CA PRO A 255 -2.41 0.02 17.55
C PRO A 255 -3.81 0.65 17.62
N LEU A 256 -4.26 1.31 16.54
CA LEU A 256 -5.60 1.87 16.46
C LEU A 256 -6.63 0.79 16.15
N LEU A 257 -6.36 -0.11 15.20
CA LEU A 257 -7.31 -1.17 14.83
C LEU A 257 -7.52 -2.18 15.97
N VAL A 258 -6.43 -2.62 16.60
CA VAL A 258 -6.44 -3.69 17.60
C VAL A 258 -5.53 -3.30 18.76
N PRO A 259 -6.04 -2.52 19.75
CA PRO A 259 -5.24 -2.02 20.86
C PRO A 259 -4.85 -3.11 21.87
N ASP A 260 -5.61 -4.22 21.94
CA ASP A 260 -5.25 -5.37 22.76
C ASP A 260 -4.00 -6.07 22.19
N GLY A 261 -2.95 -6.19 23.00
CA GLY A 261 -1.66 -6.73 22.57
C GLY A 261 -1.71 -8.21 22.14
N GLY A 262 -2.61 -9.00 22.73
CA GLY A 262 -2.83 -10.40 22.37
C GLY A 262 -3.49 -10.53 21.00
N LEU A 263 -4.52 -9.73 20.73
CA LEU A 263 -5.20 -9.66 19.44
C LEU A 263 -4.35 -9.00 18.35
N TYR A 264 -3.57 -7.96 18.71
CA TYR A 264 -2.60 -7.33 17.81
C TYR A 264 -1.62 -8.38 17.27
N SER A 265 -1.11 -9.24 18.14
CA SER A 265 -0.19 -10.32 17.76
C SER A 265 -0.83 -11.39 16.86
N ARG A 266 -2.16 -11.55 16.91
CA ARG A 266 -2.90 -12.42 15.97
C ARG A 266 -3.00 -11.82 14.59
N LEU A 267 -3.24 -10.50 14.49
CA LEU A 267 -3.32 -9.79 13.21
C LEU A 267 -1.94 -9.56 12.58
N TYR A 268 -0.89 -9.36 13.39
CA TYR A 268 0.46 -9.05 12.93
C TYR A 268 1.53 -10.03 13.46
N PRO A 269 1.41 -11.34 13.15
CA PRO A 269 2.39 -12.35 13.57
C PRO A 269 3.75 -12.15 12.88
N LYS A 270 4.74 -13.00 13.21
CA LYS A 270 6.08 -12.91 12.58
C LYS A 270 6.05 -13.14 11.06
N ALA A 271 5.17 -14.01 10.55
CA ALA A 271 4.75 -14.19 9.15
C ALA A 271 4.08 -15.58 8.99
N PRO A 272 3.28 -15.82 7.94
CA PRO A 272 2.66 -14.81 7.05
C PRO A 272 1.47 -14.12 7.74
N ASN A 273 1.22 -12.86 7.40
CA ASN A 273 0.08 -12.11 7.92
C ASN A 273 -1.25 -12.80 7.51
N PRO A 274 -2.23 -12.95 8.42
CA PRO A 274 -3.58 -13.32 8.04
C PRO A 274 -4.31 -12.13 7.39
N GLY A 275 -5.46 -12.41 6.77
CA GLY A 275 -6.42 -11.35 6.46
C GLY A 275 -7.28 -11.04 7.68
N ALA A 276 -8.13 -10.02 7.58
CA ALA A 276 -9.03 -9.58 8.64
C ALA A 276 -10.49 -9.64 8.19
N LEU A 277 -11.38 -10.01 9.11
CA LEU A 277 -12.80 -9.68 9.00
C LEU A 277 -13.01 -8.34 9.70
N VAL A 278 -13.50 -7.36 8.94
CA VAL A 278 -13.83 -6.02 9.44
C VAL A 278 -15.35 -5.85 9.41
N VAL A 279 -15.92 -5.48 10.56
CA VAL A 279 -17.35 -5.21 10.71
C VAL A 279 -17.51 -3.82 11.30
N ASP A 280 -18.21 -2.94 10.59
CA ASP A 280 -18.45 -1.55 10.99
C ASP A 280 -17.15 -0.83 11.43
N GLY A 281 -16.07 -1.10 10.67
CA GLY A 281 -14.75 -0.51 10.87
C GLY A 281 -13.86 -1.24 11.90
N GLU A 282 -14.41 -2.18 12.66
CA GLU A 282 -13.69 -2.92 13.70
C GLU A 282 -13.18 -4.27 13.19
N VAL A 283 -11.94 -4.64 13.55
CA VAL A 283 -11.41 -5.98 13.26
C VAL A 283 -11.97 -6.97 14.29
N VAL A 284 -12.80 -7.90 13.84
CA VAL A 284 -13.50 -8.86 14.72
C VAL A 284 -12.98 -10.29 14.58
N ALA A 285 -12.25 -10.59 13.51
CA ALA A 285 -11.62 -11.88 13.30
C ALA A 285 -10.39 -11.77 12.41
N THR A 286 -9.55 -12.79 12.49
CA THR A 286 -8.52 -13.05 11.46
C THR A 286 -8.96 -14.20 10.59
N TRP A 287 -8.54 -14.23 9.33
CA TRP A 287 -8.79 -15.37 8.47
C TRP A 287 -7.54 -15.79 7.70
N ARG A 288 -7.49 -17.07 7.35
CA ARG A 288 -6.46 -17.66 6.51
C ARG A 288 -7.10 -18.51 5.44
N ARG A 289 -6.47 -18.59 4.28
CA ARG A 289 -6.86 -19.47 3.19
C ARG A 289 -5.83 -20.58 3.01
N ARG A 290 -6.33 -21.78 2.80
CA ARG A 290 -5.57 -22.92 2.28
C ARG A 290 -6.41 -23.58 1.19
N ASP A 291 -5.88 -23.59 -0.03
CA ASP A 291 -6.57 -24.07 -1.23
C ASP A 291 -7.93 -23.37 -1.42
N ARG A 292 -9.05 -24.10 -1.32
CA ARG A 292 -10.42 -23.58 -1.41
C ARG A 292 -11.07 -23.35 -0.05
N ARG A 293 -10.36 -23.56 1.06
CA ARG A 293 -10.88 -23.41 2.41
C ARG A 293 -10.42 -22.08 3.01
N ILE A 294 -11.38 -21.29 3.47
CA ILE A 294 -11.15 -20.12 4.32
C ILE A 294 -11.45 -20.55 5.76
N THR A 295 -10.48 -20.35 6.65
CA THR A 295 -10.62 -20.58 8.09
C THR A 295 -10.63 -19.23 8.77
N MET A 296 -11.72 -18.94 9.48
CA MET A 296 -11.88 -17.73 10.27
C MET A 296 -11.66 -18.02 11.76
N ILE A 297 -10.93 -17.15 12.44
CA ILE A 297 -10.62 -17.23 13.86
C ILE A 297 -11.14 -15.94 14.51
N PRO A 298 -12.35 -15.97 15.09
CA PRO A 298 -12.94 -14.82 15.77
C PRO A 298 -12.10 -14.36 16.98
N PHE A 299 -12.18 -13.07 17.26
CA PHE A 299 -11.69 -12.52 18.52
C PHE A 299 -12.66 -12.89 19.68
N PRO A 300 -12.18 -12.94 20.93
CA PRO A 300 -13.02 -13.27 22.08
C PRO A 300 -14.26 -12.36 22.14
N GLY A 301 -15.43 -12.96 22.43
CA GLY A 301 -16.70 -12.24 22.54
C GLY A 301 -17.50 -12.14 21.23
N VAL A 302 -16.89 -12.41 20.07
CA VAL A 302 -17.59 -12.46 18.78
C VAL A 302 -18.27 -13.82 18.62
N LYS A 303 -19.60 -13.86 18.55
CA LYS A 303 -20.35 -15.09 18.26
C LYS A 303 -20.48 -15.27 16.75
N THR A 304 -20.31 -16.50 16.28
CA THR A 304 -20.39 -16.83 14.84
C THR A 304 -21.78 -16.60 14.24
N GLY A 305 -22.84 -16.72 15.05
CA GLY A 305 -24.22 -16.41 14.62
C GLY A 305 -24.42 -14.93 14.29
N ASP A 306 -23.74 -14.03 15.00
CA ASP A 306 -23.84 -12.58 14.78
C ASP A 306 -23.22 -12.15 13.44
N LEU A 307 -22.40 -13.02 12.83
CA LEU A 307 -21.73 -12.79 11.55
C LEU A 307 -22.49 -13.41 10.37
N SER A 308 -23.20 -14.52 10.58
CA SER A 308 -23.91 -15.23 9.49
C SER A 308 -25.11 -14.46 8.94
N ASP A 309 -25.69 -13.55 9.72
CA ASP A 309 -26.84 -12.73 9.28
C ASP A 309 -26.41 -11.51 8.44
N ARG A 310 -25.09 -11.29 8.28
CA ARG A 310 -24.50 -10.11 7.62
C ARG A 310 -23.63 -10.44 6.38
N VAL A 311 -23.48 -11.73 6.04
CA VAL A 311 -22.72 -12.23 4.88
C VAL A 311 -23.69 -12.82 3.88
#